data_AF-A0AA42Y756-F1
#
_entry.id   AF-A0AA42Y756-F1
#
_cell.length_a   1.000
_cell.length_b   1.000
_cell.length_c   1.000
_cell.angle_alpha   90.00
_cell.angle_beta   90.00
_cell.angle_gamma   90.00
#
_symmetry.space_group_name_H-M   'P 1'
#
loop_
_entity.id
_entity.type
_entity.pdbx_description
1 polymer ?
#
loop_
_entity_poly.entity_id
_entity_poly.type
_entity_poly.pdbx_seq_one_letter_code
_entity_poly.pdbx_strand_id
1 'polypeptide(L)'
;MRRHFDEAELVELTGVCGLFAQSNRFQDSLLLPIEEPGEVNKIGHSVRINTDRLKAYIERLVATWPEEFPALDSASVPRSSRGGNVAPEAAAPANGSCRVTLPDPRTAQGDAGWFLRTAEQLLGGVPNAIRMWAHIPHLGKLFLPFHVALVYEGVGSLLPGVLKALVLVRTSHVNDAPYSLVHRTAMARAAGLTSEQLGLIASDDCAASPQFSARERAALAWAEHVARNAAKHRNDVCEQVRENFSDAEIVELTGLCAVSSKVDRIQNALRVPLETAAEIAGLYRTPRMDPERMKHYLQEIIESWPQIFPVPH
;
A
#
# COMPACT_ATOMS: atom_id res chain seq x y z
N MET A 1 -12.37 -20.94 13.39
CA MET A 1 -12.28 -20.36 12.04
C MET A 1 -12.34 -21.44 10.96
N ARG A 2 -11.32 -22.30 10.78
CA ARG A 2 -11.29 -23.35 9.73
C ARG A 2 -12.46 -24.36 9.69
N ARG A 3 -13.29 -24.41 10.74
CA ARG A 3 -14.55 -25.20 10.77
C ARG A 3 -15.69 -24.55 9.97
N HIS A 4 -15.62 -23.24 9.76
CA HIS A 4 -16.71 -22.43 9.22
C HIS A 4 -16.31 -21.58 8.02
N PHE A 5 -15.01 -21.43 7.75
CA PHE A 5 -14.50 -20.65 6.63
C PHE A 5 -13.32 -21.37 5.98
N ASP A 6 -13.31 -21.39 4.64
CA ASP A 6 -12.16 -21.80 3.84
C ASP A 6 -11.06 -20.72 3.80
N GLU A 7 -9.94 -21.00 3.12
CA GLU A 7 -8.82 -20.04 3.07
C GLU A 7 -9.17 -18.76 2.29
N ALA A 8 -9.97 -18.85 1.23
CA ALA A 8 -10.38 -17.69 0.44
C ALA A 8 -11.31 -16.78 1.25
N GLU A 9 -12.31 -17.36 1.93
CA GLU A 9 -13.23 -16.64 2.81
C GLU A 9 -12.48 -15.97 3.98
N LEU A 10 -11.45 -16.62 4.53
CA LEU A 10 -10.60 -16.03 5.57
C LEU A 10 -9.78 -14.84 5.07
N VAL A 11 -9.20 -14.93 3.87
CA VAL A 11 -8.48 -13.81 3.26
C VAL A 11 -9.45 -12.67 2.95
N GLU A 12 -10.62 -12.97 2.38
CA GLU A 12 -11.64 -11.97 2.05
C GLU A 12 -12.15 -11.24 3.30
N LEU A 13 -12.57 -11.97 4.34
CA LEU A 13 -13.04 -11.38 5.60
C LEU A 13 -11.98 -10.50 6.23
N THR A 14 -10.72 -10.95 6.23
CA THR A 14 -9.60 -10.15 6.73
C THR A 14 -9.38 -8.91 5.86
N GLY A 15 -9.51 -9.04 4.54
CA GLY A 15 -9.44 -7.95 3.57
C GLY A 15 -10.52 -6.88 3.79
N VAL A 16 -11.76 -7.30 4.06
CA VAL A 16 -12.88 -6.40 4.38
C VAL A 16 -12.63 -5.67 5.70
N CYS A 17 -12.22 -6.37 6.76
CA CYS A 17 -11.82 -5.74 8.02
C CYS A 17 -10.70 -4.71 7.81
N GLY A 18 -9.71 -5.05 6.97
CA GLY A 18 -8.65 -4.14 6.56
C GLY A 18 -9.18 -2.93 5.78
N LEU A 19 -10.15 -3.10 4.89
CA LEU A 19 -10.79 -2.02 4.14
C LEU A 19 -11.46 -1.02 5.09
N PHE A 20 -12.25 -1.47 6.06
CA PHE A 20 -12.84 -0.58 7.07
C PHE A 20 -11.76 0.13 7.90
N ALA A 21 -10.68 -0.56 8.24
CA ALA A 21 -9.56 0.06 8.96
C ALA A 21 -8.86 1.15 8.13
N GLN A 22 -8.78 1.00 6.80
CA GLN A 22 -8.33 2.05 5.87
C GLN A 22 -9.36 3.18 5.79
N SER A 23 -10.63 2.89 5.50
CA SER A 23 -11.66 3.89 5.29
C SER A 23 -11.82 4.80 6.51
N ASN A 24 -11.90 4.23 7.71
CA ASN A 24 -12.00 5.01 8.94
C ASN A 24 -10.79 5.94 9.09
N ARG A 25 -9.56 5.46 8.85
CA ARG A 25 -8.36 6.29 8.94
C ARG A 25 -8.33 7.38 7.88
N PHE A 26 -8.78 7.10 6.68
CA PHE A 26 -8.76 8.08 5.61
C PHE A 26 -9.82 9.17 5.82
N GLN A 27 -11.07 8.76 6.03
CA GLN A 27 -12.22 9.65 6.14
C GLN A 27 -12.21 10.43 7.46
N ASP A 28 -11.93 9.77 8.60
CA ASP A 28 -11.88 10.44 9.90
C ASP A 28 -10.75 11.48 9.92
N SER A 29 -9.56 11.16 9.36
CA SER A 29 -8.42 12.07 9.37
C SER A 29 -8.65 13.32 8.52
N LEU A 30 -9.45 13.21 7.46
CA LEU A 30 -9.82 14.33 6.60
C LEU A 30 -11.08 15.06 7.09
N LEU A 31 -11.71 14.58 8.17
CA LEU A 31 -12.95 15.12 8.73
C LEU A 31 -14.01 15.37 7.64
N LEU A 32 -14.18 14.41 6.73
CA LEU A 32 -15.14 14.54 5.63
C LEU A 32 -16.55 14.77 6.21
N PRO A 33 -17.29 15.79 5.73
CA PRO A 33 -18.62 16.08 6.24
C PRO A 33 -19.55 14.89 5.98
N ILE A 34 -20.42 14.61 6.95
CA ILE A 34 -21.48 13.62 6.77
C ILE A 34 -22.45 14.18 5.74
N GLU A 35 -22.67 13.45 4.65
CA GLU A 35 -23.64 13.81 3.62
C GLU A 35 -25.05 13.93 4.23
N GLU A 36 -25.81 14.94 3.80
CA GLU A 36 -27.20 15.10 4.21
C GLU A 36 -28.00 13.82 3.89
N PRO A 37 -28.93 13.39 4.76
CA PRO A 37 -29.65 12.12 4.59
C PRO A 37 -30.33 11.93 3.21
N GLY A 38 -30.69 13.03 2.54
CA GLY A 38 -31.27 13.02 1.20
C GLY A 38 -30.29 12.66 0.07
N GLU A 39 -28.99 12.94 0.23
CA GLU A 39 -27.95 12.63 -0.75
C GLU A 39 -27.50 11.16 -0.66
N VAL A 40 -27.38 10.63 0.56
CA VAL A 40 -27.02 9.23 0.83
C VAL A 40 -28.00 8.25 0.15
N ASN A 41 -29.28 8.60 0.11
CA ASN A 41 -30.33 7.77 -0.49
C ASN A 41 -30.32 7.77 -2.03
N LYS A 42 -29.55 8.64 -2.70
CA LYS A 42 -29.45 8.66 -4.17
C LYS A 42 -28.50 7.60 -4.73
N ILE A 43 -27.63 7.04 -3.89
CA ILE A 43 -26.58 6.09 -4.30
C ILE A 43 -27.09 4.62 -4.26
N GLY A 44 -28.26 4.37 -3.67
CA GLY A 44 -28.72 3.01 -3.35
C GLY A 44 -29.85 2.47 -4.24
N HIS A 45 -29.51 1.72 -5.29
CA HIS A 45 -30.47 0.80 -5.93
C HIS A 45 -29.97 -0.63 -6.11
N SER A 46 -28.66 -0.90 -6.01
CA SER A 46 -28.12 -2.25 -6.16
C SER A 46 -27.00 -2.54 -5.17
N VAL A 47 -27.13 -3.65 -4.43
CA VAL A 47 -26.09 -4.20 -3.55
C VAL A 47 -24.98 -4.90 -4.35
N ARG A 48 -25.16 -5.06 -5.67
CA ARG A 48 -24.20 -5.66 -6.60
C ARG A 48 -23.67 -4.59 -7.57
N ILE A 49 -22.35 -4.50 -7.68
CA ILE A 49 -21.69 -3.70 -8.72
C ILE A 49 -21.98 -4.32 -10.09
N ASN A 50 -22.29 -3.49 -11.07
CA ASN A 50 -22.35 -3.92 -12.46
C ASN A 50 -20.91 -4.11 -12.98
N THR A 51 -20.55 -5.35 -13.29
CA THR A 51 -19.19 -5.74 -13.67
C THR A 51 -18.77 -5.17 -15.01
N ASP A 52 -19.70 -5.00 -15.96
CA ASP A 52 -19.42 -4.41 -17.26
C ASP A 52 -19.08 -2.92 -17.14
N ARG A 53 -19.78 -2.20 -16.22
CA ARG A 53 -19.45 -0.80 -15.92
C ARG A 53 -18.07 -0.67 -15.30
N LEU A 54 -17.69 -1.60 -14.41
CA LEU A 54 -16.34 -1.62 -13.84
C LEU A 54 -15.28 -1.90 -14.90
N LYS A 55 -15.53 -2.87 -15.80
CA LYS A 55 -14.65 -3.14 -16.94
C LYS A 55 -14.47 -1.90 -17.82
N ALA A 56 -15.58 -1.27 -18.20
CA ALA A 56 -15.59 -0.06 -19.03
C ALA A 56 -14.84 1.11 -18.38
N TYR A 57 -14.84 1.20 -17.05
CA TYR A 57 -14.02 2.17 -16.32
C TYR A 57 -12.52 1.90 -16.50
N ILE A 58 -12.08 0.65 -16.35
CA ILE A 58 -10.66 0.26 -16.55
C ILE A 58 -10.26 0.46 -18.01
N GLU A 59 -11.11 0.08 -18.97
CA GLU A 59 -10.90 0.35 -20.40
C GLU A 59 -10.71 1.84 -20.67
N ARG A 60 -11.50 2.70 -20.01
CA ARG A 60 -11.35 4.15 -20.11
C ARG A 60 -10.02 4.62 -19.54
N LEU A 61 -9.59 4.11 -18.37
CA LEU A 61 -8.28 4.46 -17.80
C LEU A 61 -7.12 4.12 -18.74
N VAL A 62 -7.16 2.95 -19.38
CA VAL A 62 -6.15 2.53 -20.36
C VAL A 62 -6.22 3.39 -21.63
N ALA A 63 -7.42 3.69 -22.11
CA ALA A 63 -7.63 4.51 -23.31
C ALA A 63 -7.16 5.96 -23.12
N THR A 64 -7.24 6.49 -21.89
CA THR A 64 -6.76 7.83 -21.52
C THR A 64 -5.41 7.79 -20.80
N TRP A 65 -4.64 6.73 -20.95
CA TRP A 65 -3.33 6.61 -20.29
C TRP A 65 -2.39 7.70 -20.82
N PRO A 66 -1.84 8.57 -19.94
CA PRO A 66 -1.00 9.67 -20.40
C PRO A 66 0.34 9.17 -20.95
N GLU A 67 0.93 9.92 -21.89
CA GLU A 67 2.29 9.66 -22.37
C GLU A 67 3.32 9.90 -21.25
N GLU A 68 3.09 10.93 -20.44
CA GLU A 68 3.87 11.22 -19.25
C GLU A 68 2.96 11.60 -18.09
N PHE A 69 3.20 11.02 -16.92
CA PHE A 69 2.58 11.49 -15.68
C PHE A 69 3.24 12.80 -15.25
N PRO A 70 2.50 13.75 -14.65
CA PRO A 70 3.05 15.02 -14.19
C PRO A 70 4.30 14.81 -13.34
N ALA A 71 5.39 15.48 -13.70
CA ALA A 71 6.63 15.43 -12.94
C ALA A 71 6.44 16.15 -11.60
N LEU A 72 7.05 15.61 -10.55
CA LEU A 72 7.15 16.30 -9.27
C LEU A 72 8.06 17.51 -9.42
N ASP A 73 7.69 18.64 -8.81
CA ASP A 73 8.52 19.84 -8.82
C ASP A 73 9.87 19.52 -8.14
N SER A 74 10.96 19.57 -8.92
CA SER A 74 12.26 18.97 -8.57
C SER A 74 13.01 19.61 -7.40
N ALA A 75 12.44 20.62 -6.74
CA ALA A 75 13.08 21.38 -5.67
C ALA A 75 13.12 20.65 -4.31
N SER A 76 12.44 19.50 -4.16
CA SER A 76 12.22 18.85 -2.86
C SER A 76 12.97 17.52 -2.64
N VAL A 77 13.93 17.14 -3.50
CA VAL A 77 14.63 15.85 -3.38
C VAL A 77 16.09 16.05 -2.94
N PRO A 78 16.48 15.66 -1.71
CA PRO A 78 17.89 15.70 -1.30
C PRO A 78 18.73 14.71 -2.10
N ARG A 79 19.92 15.13 -2.56
CA ARG A 79 20.90 14.25 -3.19
C ARG A 79 21.60 13.40 -2.12
N SER A 80 21.40 12.09 -2.15
CA SER A 80 22.04 11.13 -1.24
C SER A 80 23.40 10.66 -1.78
N SER A 81 24.44 10.73 -0.94
CA SER A 81 25.77 10.15 -1.16
C SER A 81 25.81 8.70 -0.64
N ARG A 82 26.34 7.78 -1.45
CA ARG A 82 26.43 6.33 -1.16
C ARG A 82 27.13 6.06 0.18
N GLY A 83 26.37 5.58 1.18
CA GLY A 83 26.87 5.01 2.43
C GLY A 83 26.72 3.49 2.46
N GLY A 84 27.71 2.79 3.02
CA GLY A 84 27.80 1.34 3.05
C GLY A 84 26.70 0.63 3.84
N ASN A 85 26.31 -0.55 3.33
CA ASN A 85 25.31 -1.45 3.89
C ASN A 85 25.80 -2.13 5.18
N VAL A 86 25.11 -1.87 6.30
CA VAL A 86 24.96 -2.85 7.38
C VAL A 86 23.51 -2.76 7.86
N ALA A 87 22.79 -3.89 7.79
CA ALA A 87 21.42 -4.00 8.28
C ALA A 87 21.43 -4.12 9.81
N PRO A 88 20.54 -3.43 10.55
CA PRO A 88 20.11 -3.91 11.83
C PRO A 88 19.25 -5.15 11.61
N GLU A 89 19.61 -6.23 12.30
CA GLU A 89 18.90 -7.50 12.30
C GLU A 89 17.61 -7.32 13.11
N ALA A 90 16.50 -7.03 12.44
CA ALA A 90 15.19 -7.12 13.09
C ALA A 90 14.99 -8.59 13.48
N ALA A 91 14.87 -8.87 14.78
CA ALA A 91 14.64 -10.22 15.28
C ALA A 91 13.42 -10.82 14.55
N ALA A 92 13.65 -11.91 13.81
CA ALA A 92 12.59 -12.61 13.11
C ALA A 92 11.52 -13.04 14.13
N PRO A 93 10.23 -12.68 13.94
CA PRO A 93 9.20 -13.12 14.85
C PRO A 93 9.12 -14.65 14.87
N ALA A 94 8.84 -15.20 16.05
CA ALA A 94 8.75 -16.63 16.29
C ALA A 94 7.80 -17.31 15.27
N ASN A 95 8.25 -18.46 14.76
CA ASN A 95 7.59 -19.37 13.81
C ASN A 95 6.12 -19.69 14.14
N GLY A 96 5.21 -18.76 13.89
CA GLY A 96 3.81 -19.05 13.64
C GLY A 96 3.64 -19.33 12.16
N SER A 97 3.14 -20.52 11.80
CA SER A 97 2.77 -20.80 10.40
C SER A 97 1.75 -19.77 9.92
N CYS A 98 1.87 -19.37 8.65
CA CYS A 98 0.87 -18.55 7.99
C CYS A 98 -0.52 -19.18 8.17
N ARG A 99 -1.54 -18.36 8.40
CA ARG A 99 -2.89 -18.87 8.68
C ARG A 99 -3.55 -19.46 7.42
N VAL A 100 -3.05 -19.09 6.25
CA VAL A 100 -3.43 -19.62 4.94
C VAL A 100 -2.19 -20.16 4.23
N THR A 101 -2.37 -21.07 3.28
CA THR A 101 -1.28 -21.52 2.42
C THR A 101 -0.77 -20.38 1.52
N LEU A 102 0.43 -20.50 0.96
CA LEU A 102 0.96 -19.53 0.00
C LEU A 102 1.16 -20.22 -1.35
N PRO A 103 0.25 -20.02 -2.33
CA PRO A 103 0.38 -20.57 -3.68
C PRO A 103 1.79 -20.33 -4.26
N ASP A 104 2.41 -21.36 -4.85
CA ASP A 104 3.72 -21.24 -5.53
C ASP A 104 3.49 -20.57 -6.90
N PRO A 105 4.13 -19.41 -7.18
CA PRO A 105 4.00 -18.71 -8.45
C PRO A 105 4.30 -19.57 -9.69
N ARG A 106 5.13 -20.61 -9.56
CA ARG A 106 5.55 -21.47 -10.66
C ARG A 106 4.56 -22.58 -10.99
N THR A 107 3.70 -22.96 -10.05
CA THR A 107 2.80 -24.11 -10.19
C THR A 107 1.32 -23.75 -10.08
N ALA A 108 0.98 -22.58 -9.57
CA ALA A 108 -0.38 -22.10 -9.50
C ALA A 108 -1.04 -22.02 -10.88
N GLN A 109 -2.29 -22.46 -10.96
CA GLN A 109 -3.10 -22.50 -12.19
C GLN A 109 -4.34 -21.61 -12.07
N GLY A 110 -5.11 -21.50 -13.16
CA GLY A 110 -6.32 -20.67 -13.20
C GLY A 110 -6.08 -19.20 -12.89
N ASP A 111 -7.06 -18.54 -12.28
CA ASP A 111 -6.99 -17.11 -11.94
C ASP A 111 -5.89 -16.78 -10.92
N ALA A 112 -5.60 -17.69 -9.98
CA ALA A 112 -4.50 -17.53 -9.03
C ALA A 112 -3.15 -17.53 -9.77
N GLY A 113 -2.93 -18.51 -10.65
CA GLY A 113 -1.72 -18.59 -11.46
C GLY A 113 -1.54 -17.40 -12.39
N TRP A 114 -2.64 -16.96 -13.03
CA TRP A 114 -2.64 -15.74 -13.82
C TRP A 114 -2.22 -14.54 -12.96
N PHE A 115 -2.84 -14.34 -11.80
CA PHE A 115 -2.60 -13.17 -10.95
C PHE A 115 -1.13 -13.09 -10.49
N LEU A 116 -0.53 -14.21 -10.11
CA LEU A 116 0.87 -14.26 -9.68
C LEU A 116 1.84 -13.91 -10.81
N ARG A 117 1.63 -14.42 -12.02
CA ARG A 117 2.49 -14.12 -13.18
C ARG A 117 2.40 -12.65 -13.60
N THR A 118 1.19 -12.10 -13.68
CA THR A 118 1.01 -10.70 -14.06
C THR A 118 1.51 -9.75 -12.96
N ALA A 119 1.37 -10.13 -11.68
CA ALA A 119 1.96 -9.38 -10.57
C ALA A 119 3.50 -9.41 -10.61
N GLU A 120 4.12 -10.53 -11.00
CA GLU A 120 5.57 -10.62 -11.20
C GLU A 120 6.06 -9.66 -12.27
N GLN A 121 5.36 -9.57 -13.41
CA GLN A 121 5.70 -8.64 -14.49
C GLN A 121 5.61 -7.18 -14.04
N LEU A 122 4.59 -6.84 -13.22
CA LEU A 122 4.42 -5.50 -12.67
C LEU A 122 5.52 -5.15 -11.66
N LEU A 123 5.76 -6.02 -10.67
CA LEU A 123 6.60 -5.73 -9.51
C LEU A 123 8.07 -6.15 -9.67
N GLY A 124 8.39 -7.01 -10.63
CA GLY A 124 9.71 -7.64 -10.78
C GLY A 124 9.98 -8.82 -9.85
N GLY A 125 8.94 -9.30 -9.15
CA GLY A 125 8.98 -10.46 -8.25
C GLY A 125 7.63 -10.65 -7.55
N VAL A 126 7.47 -11.76 -6.83
CA VAL A 126 6.20 -12.13 -6.19
C VAL A 126 6.36 -12.28 -4.68
N PRO A 127 6.16 -11.20 -3.90
CA PRO A 127 6.17 -11.27 -2.44
C PRO A 127 5.11 -12.24 -1.89
N ASN A 128 5.35 -12.79 -0.71
CA ASN A 128 4.41 -13.62 0.05
C ASN A 128 3.08 -12.92 0.29
N ALA A 129 3.06 -11.59 0.44
CA ALA A 129 1.81 -10.84 0.49
C ALA A 129 0.99 -10.97 -0.82
N ILE A 130 1.63 -10.99 -1.99
CA ILE A 130 0.95 -11.21 -3.27
C ILE A 130 0.48 -12.67 -3.38
N ARG A 131 1.30 -13.62 -2.92
CA ARG A 131 0.91 -15.04 -2.84
C ARG A 131 -0.34 -15.24 -1.97
N MET A 132 -0.42 -14.55 -0.84
CA MET A 132 -1.60 -14.53 0.02
C MET A 132 -2.86 -14.01 -0.72
N TRP A 133 -2.75 -12.92 -1.48
CA TRP A 133 -3.90 -12.39 -2.26
C TRP A 133 -4.36 -13.33 -3.39
N ALA A 134 -3.53 -14.28 -3.82
CA ALA A 134 -3.89 -15.24 -4.87
C ALA A 134 -4.98 -16.25 -4.46
N HIS A 135 -5.35 -16.31 -3.17
CA HIS A 135 -6.56 -17.01 -2.71
C HIS A 135 -7.85 -16.35 -3.20
N ILE A 136 -7.83 -15.03 -3.40
CA ILE A 136 -8.97 -14.24 -3.88
C ILE A 136 -8.54 -13.39 -5.09
N PRO A 137 -8.15 -14.05 -6.20
CA PRO A 137 -7.40 -13.42 -7.27
C PRO A 137 -8.16 -12.26 -7.94
N HIS A 138 -9.48 -12.32 -8.06
CA HIS A 138 -10.26 -11.21 -8.64
C HIS A 138 -10.23 -9.93 -7.78
N LEU A 139 -10.17 -10.06 -6.45
CA LEU A 139 -9.95 -8.92 -5.56
C LEU A 139 -8.49 -8.46 -5.63
N GLY A 140 -7.54 -9.40 -5.65
CA GLY A 140 -6.11 -9.11 -5.83
C GLY A 140 -5.83 -8.29 -7.09
N LYS A 141 -6.43 -8.68 -8.23
CA LYS A 141 -6.36 -8.01 -9.54
C LYS A 141 -6.68 -6.51 -9.46
N LEU A 142 -7.70 -6.15 -8.68
CA LEU A 142 -8.15 -4.76 -8.55
C LEU A 142 -7.40 -4.00 -7.46
N PHE A 143 -7.03 -4.69 -6.39
CA PHE A 143 -6.33 -4.08 -5.26
C PHE A 143 -4.87 -3.74 -5.59
N LEU A 144 -4.16 -4.61 -6.30
CA LEU A 144 -2.74 -4.44 -6.58
C LEU A 144 -2.38 -3.12 -7.30
N PRO A 145 -3.02 -2.74 -8.42
CA PRO A 145 -2.67 -1.51 -9.13
C PRO A 145 -2.97 -0.26 -8.29
N PHE A 146 -4.07 -0.26 -7.55
CA PHE A 146 -4.39 0.83 -6.60
C PHE A 146 -3.33 0.96 -5.49
N HIS A 147 -2.92 -0.17 -4.90
CA HIS A 147 -1.88 -0.18 -3.87
C HIS A 147 -0.54 0.35 -4.40
N VAL A 148 -0.12 -0.14 -5.56
CA VAL A 148 1.15 0.25 -6.19
C VAL A 148 1.15 1.74 -6.54
N ALA A 149 0.04 2.27 -7.08
CA ALA A 149 -0.05 3.68 -7.44
C ALA A 149 0.10 4.63 -6.25
N LEU A 150 -0.35 4.22 -5.06
CA LEU A 150 -0.15 4.99 -3.83
C LEU A 150 1.24 4.81 -3.23
N VAL A 151 1.83 3.61 -3.30
CA VAL A 151 3.12 3.32 -2.64
C VAL A 151 4.32 3.82 -3.45
N TYR A 152 4.25 3.75 -4.77
CA TYR A 152 5.34 4.14 -5.66
C TYR A 152 5.11 5.54 -6.23
N GLU A 153 6.21 6.17 -6.67
CA GLU A 153 6.17 7.35 -7.53
C GLU A 153 5.97 6.92 -9.00
N GLY A 154 5.50 7.83 -9.86
CA GLY A 154 5.60 7.68 -11.32
C GLY A 154 4.32 7.31 -12.05
N VAL A 155 3.24 6.98 -11.33
CA VAL A 155 1.92 6.65 -11.92
C VAL A 155 0.81 7.52 -11.31
N GLY A 156 1.02 8.85 -11.29
CA GLY A 156 0.03 9.85 -10.84
C GLY A 156 0.15 10.32 -9.38
N SER A 157 1.18 9.85 -8.69
CA SER A 157 1.57 10.28 -7.34
C SER A 157 2.17 11.70 -7.32
N LEU A 158 1.84 12.50 -6.31
CA LEU A 158 2.39 13.84 -6.01
C LEU A 158 3.52 13.80 -4.96
N LEU A 159 3.60 12.77 -4.13
CA LEU A 159 4.65 12.69 -3.10
C LEU A 159 5.93 12.01 -3.64
N PRO A 160 7.13 12.56 -3.35
CA PRO A 160 8.39 11.92 -3.72
C PRO A 160 8.55 10.53 -3.11
N GLY A 161 9.11 9.58 -3.86
CA GLY A 161 9.26 8.20 -3.40
C GLY A 161 10.04 8.04 -2.09
N VAL A 162 11.03 8.90 -1.83
CA VAL A 162 11.80 8.92 -0.58
C VAL A 162 10.93 9.27 0.64
N LEU A 163 10.03 10.26 0.50
CA LEU A 163 9.10 10.68 1.54
C LEU A 163 8.05 9.59 1.80
N LYS A 164 7.57 8.95 0.73
CA LYS A 164 6.66 7.80 0.85
C LYS A 164 7.28 6.67 1.63
N ALA A 165 8.52 6.29 1.30
CA ALA A 165 9.22 5.21 2.00
C ALA A 165 9.42 5.52 3.48
N LEU A 166 9.80 6.77 3.81
CA LEU A 166 9.94 7.25 5.18
C LEU A 166 8.63 7.13 5.99
N VAL A 167 7.51 7.59 5.42
CA VAL A 167 6.18 7.49 6.03
C VAL A 167 5.72 6.04 6.21
N LEU A 168 6.00 5.18 5.23
CA LEU A 168 5.64 3.76 5.26
C LEU A 168 6.41 3.00 6.35
N VAL A 169 7.70 3.30 6.56
CA VAL A 169 8.49 2.73 7.66
C VAL A 169 7.89 3.15 9.00
N ARG A 170 7.61 4.45 9.21
CA ARG A 170 7.00 4.93 10.46
C ARG A 170 5.64 4.29 10.72
N THR A 171 4.79 4.23 9.71
CA THR A 171 3.46 3.60 9.81
C THR A 171 3.58 2.14 10.23
N SER A 172 4.53 1.39 9.66
CA SER A 172 4.77 -0.02 9.97
C SER A 172 5.27 -0.23 11.41
N HIS A 173 6.10 0.69 11.92
CA HIS A 173 6.51 0.69 13.34
C HIS A 173 5.31 0.91 14.26
N VAL A 174 4.48 1.93 13.99
CA VAL A 174 3.31 2.25 14.81
C VAL A 174 2.28 1.12 14.82
N ASN A 175 2.17 0.37 13.72
CA ASN A 175 1.27 -0.77 13.61
C ASN A 175 1.85 -2.10 14.14
N ASP A 176 3.09 -2.12 14.61
CA ASP A 176 3.82 -3.34 15.00
C ASP A 176 3.74 -4.44 13.92
N ALA A 177 4.13 -4.08 12.68
CA ALA A 177 3.94 -4.90 11.50
C ALA A 177 5.28 -5.44 10.96
N PRO A 178 5.82 -6.56 11.49
CA PRO A 178 7.17 -7.02 11.18
C PRO A 178 7.37 -7.36 9.69
N TYR A 179 6.38 -7.98 9.04
CA TYR A 179 6.45 -8.26 7.60
C TYR A 179 6.60 -6.96 6.80
N SER A 180 5.65 -6.04 6.94
CA SER A 180 5.71 -4.74 6.28
C SER A 180 7.00 -3.99 6.60
N LEU A 181 7.38 -3.92 7.88
CA LEU A 181 8.53 -3.15 8.32
C LEU A 181 9.82 -3.55 7.58
N VAL A 182 10.07 -4.85 7.41
CA VAL A 182 11.24 -5.32 6.66
C VAL A 182 11.17 -4.89 5.19
N HIS A 183 10.03 -5.08 4.54
CA HIS A 183 9.83 -4.66 3.14
C HIS A 183 9.94 -3.14 2.95
N ARG A 184 9.35 -2.34 3.86
CA ARG A 184 9.42 -0.87 3.82
C ARG A 184 10.83 -0.37 4.09
N THR A 185 11.57 -1.02 4.98
CA THR A 185 12.97 -0.70 5.24
C THR A 185 13.85 -0.98 4.01
N ALA A 186 13.63 -2.10 3.33
CA ALA A 186 14.32 -2.42 2.08
C ALA A 186 14.00 -1.40 0.96
N MET A 187 12.73 -1.03 0.82
CA MET A 187 12.29 0.03 -0.09
C MET A 187 12.92 1.39 0.24
N ALA A 188 12.97 1.76 1.51
CA ALA A 188 13.55 3.02 1.97
C ALA A 188 15.06 3.10 1.68
N ARG A 189 15.79 1.99 1.84
CA ARG A 189 17.21 1.91 1.42
C ARG A 189 17.35 2.08 -0.09
N ALA A 190 16.49 1.43 -0.88
CA ALA A 190 16.48 1.60 -2.34
C ALA A 190 16.13 3.04 -2.76
N ALA A 191 15.35 3.76 -1.95
CA ALA A 191 15.06 5.18 -2.11
C ALA A 191 16.18 6.13 -1.63
N GLY A 192 17.22 5.60 -0.98
CA GLY A 192 18.41 6.35 -0.57
C GLY A 192 18.47 6.77 0.90
N LEU A 193 17.57 6.29 1.77
CA LEU A 193 17.64 6.55 3.21
C LEU A 193 18.84 5.82 3.83
N THR A 194 19.54 6.50 4.74
CA THR A 194 20.70 5.94 5.45
C THR A 194 20.25 5.02 6.59
N SER A 195 21.14 4.12 7.04
CA SER A 195 20.88 3.30 8.23
C SER A 195 20.63 4.13 9.49
N GLU A 196 21.26 5.31 9.60
CA GLU A 196 21.05 6.25 10.70
C GLU A 196 19.63 6.83 10.68
N GLN A 197 19.18 7.32 9.52
CA GLN A 197 17.80 7.81 9.35
C GLN A 197 16.78 6.71 9.66
N LEU A 198 17.01 5.47 9.19
CA LEU A 198 16.13 4.33 9.48
C LEU A 198 16.07 4.00 10.97
N GLY A 199 17.21 4.06 11.67
CA GLY A 199 17.25 3.90 13.12
C GLY A 199 16.47 4.99 13.85
N LEU A 200 16.51 6.23 13.35
CA LEU A 200 15.74 7.34 13.92
C LEU A 200 14.24 7.25 13.66
N ILE A 201 13.80 6.75 12.49
CA ILE A 201 12.35 6.58 12.22
C ILE A 201 11.70 5.62 13.22
N ALA A 202 12.48 4.66 13.73
CA ALA A 202 12.03 3.70 14.73
C ALA A 202 11.85 4.30 16.15
N SER A 203 12.41 5.48 16.43
CA SER A 203 12.32 6.09 17.77
C SER A 203 11.00 6.83 17.98
N ASP A 204 10.60 7.02 19.24
CA ASP A 204 9.38 7.78 19.57
C ASP A 204 9.53 9.28 19.22
N ASP A 205 10.76 9.80 19.24
CA ASP A 205 11.07 11.22 18.96
C ASP A 205 11.42 11.49 17.48
N CYS A 206 11.08 10.58 16.56
CA CYS A 206 11.49 10.69 15.15
C CYS A 206 11.06 12.02 14.52
N ALA A 207 9.87 12.52 14.86
CA ALA A 207 9.32 13.77 14.34
C ALA A 207 9.99 15.03 14.93
N ALA A 208 10.86 14.90 15.94
CA ALA A 208 11.64 16.01 16.51
C ALA A 208 13.11 16.02 16.05
N SER A 209 13.55 14.97 15.33
CA SER A 209 14.96 14.84 14.94
C SER A 209 15.38 15.91 13.92
N PRO A 210 16.53 16.59 14.13
CA PRO A 210 17.06 17.56 13.17
C PRO A 210 17.58 16.92 11.87
N GLN A 211 17.67 15.59 11.79
CA GLN A 211 18.06 14.87 10.56
C GLN A 211 16.96 14.84 9.50
N PHE A 212 15.73 15.22 9.84
CA PHE A 212 14.61 15.34 8.93
C PHE A 212 14.25 16.81 8.72
N SER A 213 13.92 17.18 7.49
CA SER A 213 13.37 18.49 7.14
C SER A 213 12.03 18.77 7.82
N ALA A 214 11.58 20.04 7.83
CA ALA A 214 10.26 20.39 8.38
C ALA A 214 9.12 19.59 7.73
N ARG A 215 9.19 19.43 6.40
CA ARG A 215 8.23 18.64 5.62
C ARG A 215 8.24 17.15 5.98
N GLU A 216 9.41 16.55 6.15
CA GLU A 216 9.53 15.15 6.58
C GLU A 216 9.04 14.93 8.02
N ARG A 217 9.36 15.84 8.94
CA ARG A 217 8.87 15.78 10.33
C ARG A 217 7.36 15.88 10.42
N ALA A 218 6.76 16.81 9.66
CA ALA A 218 5.30 16.93 9.55
C ALA A 218 4.67 15.65 8.98
N ALA A 219 5.28 15.03 7.98
CA ALA A 219 4.80 13.76 7.42
C ALA A 219 4.90 12.60 8.41
N LEU A 220 5.99 12.49 9.18
CA LEU A 220 6.14 11.46 10.23
C LEU A 220 5.10 11.61 11.32
N ALA A 221 4.90 12.83 11.82
CA ALA A 221 3.89 13.12 12.84
C ALA A 221 2.47 12.79 12.35
N TRP A 222 2.14 13.20 11.12
CA TRP A 222 0.85 12.88 10.52
C TRP A 222 0.64 11.37 10.35
N ALA A 223 1.65 10.67 9.81
CA ALA A 223 1.59 9.23 9.59
C ALA A 223 1.29 8.46 10.87
N GLU A 224 1.93 8.86 11.97
CA GLU A 224 1.71 8.28 13.28
C GLU A 224 0.27 8.50 13.79
N HIS A 225 -0.26 9.71 13.66
CA HIS A 225 -1.64 10.00 14.06
C HIS A 225 -2.69 9.32 13.18
N VAL A 226 -2.47 9.23 11.87
CA VAL A 226 -3.34 8.47 10.97
C VAL A 226 -3.28 6.98 11.30
N ALA A 227 -2.09 6.41 11.51
CA ALA A 227 -1.93 4.99 11.85
C ALA A 227 -2.68 4.60 13.14
N ARG A 228 -2.60 5.45 14.17
CA ARG A 228 -3.35 5.28 15.44
C ARG A 228 -4.83 5.66 15.37
N ASN A 229 -5.32 6.12 14.22
CA ASN A 229 -6.69 6.65 14.06
C ASN A 229 -7.02 7.82 15.01
N ALA A 230 -6.03 8.66 15.28
CA ALA A 230 -6.11 9.79 16.20
C ALA A 230 -6.11 11.16 15.48
N ALA A 231 -5.79 11.20 14.19
CA ALA A 231 -5.64 12.44 13.42
C ALA A 231 -6.91 13.33 13.44
N LYS A 232 -8.11 12.74 13.50
CA LYS A 232 -9.39 13.47 13.65
C LYS A 232 -9.48 14.39 14.87
N HIS A 233 -8.61 14.20 15.87
CA HIS A 233 -8.57 15.00 17.09
C HIS A 233 -7.32 15.90 17.16
N ARG A 234 -6.53 15.97 16.08
CA ARG A 234 -5.22 16.64 16.06
C ARG A 234 -5.17 17.73 15.00
N ASN A 235 -6.02 18.74 15.15
CA ASN A 235 -6.02 19.94 14.32
C ASN A 235 -4.66 20.66 14.36
N ASP A 236 -4.02 20.68 15.53
CA ASP A 236 -2.69 21.22 15.74
C ASP A 236 -1.63 20.56 14.84
N VAL A 237 -1.71 19.23 14.65
CA VAL A 237 -0.80 18.51 13.74
C VAL A 237 -1.20 18.76 12.29
N CYS A 238 -2.50 18.78 11.98
CA CYS A 238 -2.97 19.08 10.63
C CYS A 238 -2.52 20.46 10.15
N GLU A 239 -2.55 21.47 11.03
CA GLU A 239 -2.04 22.81 10.76
C GLU A 239 -0.54 22.81 10.43
N GLN A 240 0.28 22.08 11.19
CA GLN A 240 1.72 21.93 10.89
C GLN A 240 1.98 21.23 9.55
N VAL A 241 1.13 20.26 9.19
CA VAL A 241 1.20 19.60 7.88
C VAL A 241 0.86 20.59 6.77
N ARG A 242 -0.16 21.43 6.94
CA ARG A 242 -0.55 22.46 5.95
C ARG A 242 0.53 23.52 5.70
N GLU A 243 1.42 23.77 6.65
CA GLU A 243 2.57 24.66 6.43
C GLU A 243 3.55 24.11 5.37
N ASN A 244 3.55 22.80 5.15
CA ASN A 244 4.52 22.12 4.30
C ASN A 244 3.92 21.40 3.10
N PHE A 245 2.60 21.18 3.07
CA PHE A 245 1.91 20.36 2.07
C PHE A 245 0.66 21.07 1.53
N SER A 246 0.42 20.93 0.23
CA SER A 246 -0.85 21.33 -0.39
C SER A 246 -1.98 20.36 -0.01
N ASP A 247 -3.24 20.78 -0.18
CA ASP A 247 -4.40 19.92 0.10
C ASP A 247 -4.36 18.58 -0.66
N ALA A 248 -3.93 18.60 -1.93
CA ALA A 248 -3.81 17.39 -2.74
C ALA A 248 -2.73 16.43 -2.19
N GLU A 249 -1.61 16.96 -1.72
CA GLU A 249 -0.55 16.18 -1.09
C GLU A 249 -0.99 15.64 0.28
N ILE A 250 -1.79 16.38 1.06
CA ILE A 250 -2.36 15.93 2.32
C ILE A 250 -3.31 14.74 2.08
N VAL A 251 -4.15 14.82 1.05
CA VAL A 251 -5.03 13.72 0.64
C VAL A 251 -4.20 12.49 0.29
N GLU A 252 -3.16 12.63 -0.54
CA GLU A 252 -2.30 11.50 -0.89
C GLU A 252 -1.54 10.93 0.31
N LEU A 253 -0.95 11.80 1.15
CA LEU A 253 -0.23 11.40 2.36
C LEU A 253 -1.13 10.59 3.30
N THR A 254 -2.35 11.07 3.51
CA THR A 254 -3.34 10.39 4.36
C THR A 254 -3.76 9.05 3.74
N GLY A 255 -3.96 9.02 2.41
CA GLY A 255 -4.30 7.81 1.67
C GLY A 255 -3.21 6.75 1.76
N LEU A 256 -1.94 7.15 1.63
CA LEU A 256 -0.78 6.29 1.80
C LEU A 256 -0.72 5.66 3.19
N CYS A 257 -0.88 6.47 4.25
CA CYS A 257 -0.87 5.99 5.64
C CYS A 257 -2.03 5.03 5.91
N ALA A 258 -3.22 5.34 5.42
CA ALA A 258 -4.42 4.52 5.58
C ALA A 258 -4.29 3.16 4.86
N VAL A 259 -3.80 3.15 3.61
CA VAL A 259 -3.57 1.92 2.84
C VAL A 259 -2.48 1.06 3.48
N SER A 260 -1.38 1.66 3.95
CA SER A 260 -0.35 0.91 4.67
C SER A 260 -0.93 0.28 5.93
N SER A 261 -1.70 1.04 6.71
CA SER A 261 -2.33 0.54 7.93
C SER A 261 -3.33 -0.59 7.69
N LYS A 262 -3.99 -0.64 6.53
CA LYS A 262 -4.78 -1.81 6.11
C LYS A 262 -3.88 -3.01 5.86
N VAL A 263 -2.86 -2.84 5.02
CA VAL A 263 -1.99 -3.94 4.59
C VAL A 263 -1.27 -4.57 5.78
N ASP A 264 -0.74 -3.73 6.67
CA ASP A 264 -0.07 -4.14 7.91
C ASP A 264 -0.96 -5.04 8.77
N ARG A 265 -2.23 -4.64 8.96
CA ARG A 265 -3.19 -5.42 9.75
C ARG A 265 -3.57 -6.73 9.10
N ILE A 266 -3.77 -6.75 7.78
CA ILE A 266 -4.08 -7.99 7.05
C ILE A 266 -2.91 -8.98 7.20
N GLN A 267 -1.69 -8.51 6.99
CA GLN A 267 -0.49 -9.35 7.05
C GLN A 267 -0.22 -9.87 8.47
N ASN A 268 -0.39 -9.02 9.49
CA ASN A 268 -0.31 -9.43 10.88
C ASN A 268 -1.41 -10.45 11.24
N ALA A 269 -2.64 -10.19 10.80
CA ALA A 269 -3.77 -11.08 11.04
C ALA A 269 -3.55 -12.45 10.39
N LEU A 270 -2.97 -12.52 9.20
CA LEU A 270 -2.71 -13.77 8.49
C LEU A 270 -1.34 -14.38 8.80
N ARG A 271 -0.50 -13.69 9.60
CA ARG A 271 0.87 -14.10 9.94
C ARG A 271 1.68 -14.40 8.68
N VAL A 272 1.69 -13.46 7.74
CA VAL A 272 2.44 -13.61 6.49
C VAL A 272 3.94 -13.74 6.84
N PRO A 273 4.60 -14.83 6.42
CA PRO A 273 6.01 -15.04 6.74
C PRO A 273 6.89 -14.18 5.85
N LEU A 274 8.03 -13.76 6.40
CA LEU A 274 9.08 -13.10 5.63
C LEU A 274 9.69 -14.08 4.61
N GLU A 275 9.97 -13.54 3.44
CA GLU A 275 10.86 -14.11 2.43
C GLU A 275 12.31 -14.08 2.96
N THR A 276 13.22 -14.75 2.26
CA THR A 276 14.64 -14.64 2.56
C THR A 276 15.14 -13.22 2.31
N ALA A 277 16.20 -12.82 3.01
CA ALA A 277 16.82 -11.50 2.81
C ALA A 277 17.25 -11.25 1.35
N ALA A 278 17.68 -12.31 0.64
CA ALA A 278 18.06 -12.23 -0.77
C ALA A 278 16.86 -11.97 -1.68
N GLU A 279 15.73 -12.64 -1.45
CA GLU A 279 14.48 -12.39 -2.18
C GLU A 279 14.00 -10.95 -1.95
N ILE A 280 14.02 -10.47 -0.71
CA ILE A 280 13.60 -9.11 -0.36
C ILE A 280 14.49 -8.06 -1.04
N ALA A 281 15.81 -8.24 -1.02
CA ALA A 281 16.74 -7.34 -1.69
C ALA A 281 16.52 -7.28 -3.21
N GLY A 282 16.06 -8.38 -3.82
CA GLY A 282 15.75 -8.44 -5.26
C GLY A 282 14.51 -7.64 -5.68
N LEU A 283 13.56 -7.44 -4.78
CA LEU A 283 12.27 -6.79 -5.05
C LEU A 283 12.36 -5.26 -5.19
N TYR A 284 13.31 -4.62 -4.50
CA TYR A 284 13.35 -3.16 -4.38
C TYR A 284 14.61 -2.58 -5.00
N ARG A 285 14.49 -2.07 -6.23
CA ARG A 285 15.58 -1.38 -6.95
C ARG A 285 15.38 0.13 -7.07
N THR A 286 14.14 0.56 -7.14
CA THR A 286 13.74 1.96 -7.33
C THR A 286 12.41 2.20 -6.62
N PRO A 287 12.19 3.39 -6.03
CA PRO A 287 10.89 3.78 -5.48
C PRO A 287 9.90 4.28 -6.56
N ARG A 288 10.31 4.26 -7.84
CA ARG A 288 9.49 4.65 -8.99
C ARG A 288 8.94 3.44 -9.72
N MET A 289 7.64 3.41 -9.96
CA MET A 289 6.98 2.43 -10.80
C MET A 289 7.11 2.83 -12.28
N ASP A 290 7.34 1.83 -13.13
CA ASP A 290 7.33 1.99 -14.58
C ASP A 290 5.86 2.10 -15.07
N PRO A 291 5.45 3.25 -15.65
CA PRO A 291 4.08 3.45 -16.12
C PRO A 291 3.63 2.41 -17.13
N GLU A 292 4.52 1.91 -17.99
CA GLU A 292 4.15 0.94 -19.01
C GLU A 292 3.87 -0.43 -18.42
N ARG A 293 4.58 -0.82 -17.35
CA ARG A 293 4.24 -2.05 -16.60
C ARG A 293 2.86 -1.95 -15.96
N MET A 294 2.52 -0.80 -15.39
CA MET A 294 1.20 -0.56 -14.81
C MET A 294 0.11 -0.60 -15.89
N LYS A 295 0.32 0.07 -17.02
CA LYS A 295 -0.59 0.06 -18.16
C LYS A 295 -0.82 -1.37 -18.67
N HIS A 296 0.26 -2.12 -18.86
CA HIS A 296 0.19 -3.52 -19.30
C HIS A 296 -0.60 -4.38 -18.30
N TYR A 297 -0.38 -4.22 -17.00
CA TYR A 297 -1.17 -4.92 -15.98
C TYR A 297 -2.68 -4.64 -16.11
N LEU A 298 -3.08 -3.39 -16.36
CA LEU A 298 -4.49 -3.02 -16.55
C LEU A 298 -5.07 -3.60 -17.85
N GLN A 299 -4.30 -3.63 -18.93
CA GLN A 299 -4.69 -4.28 -20.20
C GLN A 299 -4.94 -5.78 -19.99
N GLU A 300 -4.03 -6.45 -19.29
CA GLU A 300 -4.15 -7.87 -18.92
C GLU A 300 -5.44 -8.13 -18.09
N ILE A 301 -5.82 -7.24 -17.17
CA ILE A 301 -7.11 -7.34 -16.46
C ILE A 301 -8.30 -7.28 -17.44
N ILE A 302 -8.27 -6.36 -18.40
CA ILE A 302 -9.35 -6.19 -19.38
C ILE A 302 -9.49 -7.43 -20.26
N GLU A 303 -8.36 -7.98 -20.71
CA GLU A 303 -8.30 -9.15 -21.59
C GLU A 303 -8.71 -10.44 -20.85
N SER A 304 -8.34 -10.57 -19.58
CA SER A 304 -8.71 -11.70 -18.72
C SER A 304 -10.03 -11.49 -17.96
N TRP A 305 -10.84 -10.50 -18.34
CA TRP A 305 -12.07 -10.17 -17.63
C TRP A 305 -13.07 -11.34 -17.70
N PRO A 306 -13.51 -11.89 -16.56
CA PRO A 306 -14.36 -13.07 -16.56
C PRO A 306 -15.76 -12.73 -17.08
N GLN A 307 -16.34 -13.64 -17.87
CA GLN A 307 -17.74 -13.53 -18.30
C GLN A 307 -18.72 -13.69 -17.13
N ILE A 308 -18.36 -14.52 -16.15
CA ILE A 308 -19.12 -14.76 -14.93
C ILE A 308 -18.12 -14.75 -13.78
N PHE A 309 -18.30 -13.83 -12.83
CA PHE A 309 -17.52 -13.85 -11.59
C PHE A 309 -17.97 -15.03 -10.71
N PRO A 310 -17.05 -15.67 -9.97
CA PRO A 310 -17.41 -16.71 -9.02
C PRO A 310 -18.47 -16.20 -8.03
N VAL A 311 -19.51 -17.01 -7.80
CA VAL A 311 -20.54 -16.71 -6.80
C VAL A 311 -20.08 -17.29 -5.47
N PRO A 312 -20.16 -16.55 -4.35
CA PRO A 312 -19.88 -17.09 -3.02
C PRO A 312 -20.76 -18.33 -2.76
N HIS A 313 -20.18 -19.36 -2.14
CA HIS A 313 -20.87 -20.61 -1.78
C HIS A 313 -21.73 -20.46 -0.53
#